data_AF-A0A101CN77-F1
#
_entry.id   AF-A0A101CN77-F1
#
_cell.length_a   1.000
_cell.length_b   1.000
_cell.length_c   1.000
_cell.angle_alpha   90.00
_cell.angle_beta   90.00
_cell.angle_gamma   90.00
#
_symmetry.space_group_name_H-M   'P 1'
#
loop_
_entity.id
_entity.type
_entity.pdbx_description
1 polymer ?
#
loop_
_entity_poly.entity_id
_entity_poly.type
_entity_poly.pdbx_seq_one_letter_code
_entity_poly.pdbx_strand_id
1 'polypeptide(L)'
;MNSINKIWPVIFLLLIIFSCNDKKPDQIIEKHNSKDSDVLKYKSEEQAIAGFYKTITDSNNDCFVSIVITELKTGYFYSLQTNSRNVSGKVRFSINDSGEKYITLEGIKWDEYEGDISNEDETDSVSDSKTASKELEIPVGIDASYVKDTLTIQNYGNSMNSYTKISECGRKYIQLIKRKVF
;
A
#
# COMPACT_ATOMS: atom_id res chain seq x y z
N MET A 1 53.36 -33.80 -4.62
CA MET A 1 54.19 -33.72 -3.40
C MET A 1 54.76 -32.31 -3.35
N ASN A 2 54.17 -31.44 -2.51
CA ASN A 2 54.67 -31.02 -1.17
C ASN A 2 55.99 -30.24 -1.32
N SER A 3 56.22 -29.03 -0.79
CA SER A 3 55.73 -28.43 0.46
C SER A 3 56.11 -26.94 0.50
N ILE A 4 55.17 -26.10 0.96
CA ILE A 4 55.23 -24.98 1.92
C ILE A 4 56.61 -24.41 2.32
N ASN A 5 56.74 -23.07 2.29
CA ASN A 5 57.33 -22.14 3.29
C ASN A 5 57.50 -20.74 2.63
N LYS A 6 57.42 -19.54 3.23
CA LYS A 6 57.21 -18.99 4.59
C LYS A 6 56.85 -17.49 4.41
N ILE A 7 56.27 -16.90 5.45
CA ILE A 7 55.70 -15.54 5.58
C ILE A 7 56.77 -14.44 5.70
N TRP A 8 56.49 -13.22 5.18
CA TRP A 8 56.80 -11.93 5.86
C TRP A 8 55.90 -10.79 5.29
N PRO A 9 55.18 -10.01 6.13
CA PRO A 9 54.43 -8.83 5.69
C PRO A 9 55.25 -7.54 5.79
N VAL A 10 55.37 -6.78 4.70
CA VAL A 10 55.91 -5.41 4.74
C VAL A 10 54.75 -4.42 4.63
N ILE A 11 54.54 -3.72 5.75
CA ILE A 11 53.72 -2.54 5.92
C ILE A 11 54.19 -1.46 4.93
N PHE A 12 53.30 -0.95 4.09
CA PHE A 12 53.48 0.37 3.49
C PHE A 12 52.20 1.19 3.65
N LEU A 13 52.29 2.08 4.62
CA LEU A 13 51.39 3.18 4.92
C LEU A 13 51.46 4.19 3.77
N LEU A 14 50.34 4.48 3.11
CA LEU A 14 50.21 5.69 2.31
C LEU A 14 48.84 6.35 2.56
N LEU A 15 48.85 7.27 3.53
CA LEU A 15 47.84 8.29 3.71
C LEU A 15 47.99 9.32 2.56
N ILE A 16 47.08 9.33 1.60
CA ILE A 16 46.95 10.44 0.65
C ILE A 16 45.94 11.42 1.24
N ILE A 17 46.49 12.48 1.82
CA ILE A 17 45.81 13.70 2.22
C ILE A 17 45.45 14.45 0.93
N PHE A 18 44.17 14.44 0.53
CA PHE A 18 43.66 15.40 -0.45
C PHE A 18 43.42 16.73 0.26
N SER A 19 44.38 17.64 0.15
CA SER A 19 44.16 19.07 0.40
C SER A 19 43.89 19.75 -0.93
N CYS A 20 42.68 20.29 -1.11
CA CYS A 20 42.44 21.39 -2.04
C CYS A 20 41.84 22.53 -1.22
N ASN A 21 42.62 23.57 -1.04
CA ASN A 21 42.23 24.84 -0.47
C ASN A 21 42.59 25.90 -1.50
N ASP A 22 41.62 26.34 -2.30
CA ASP A 22 41.73 27.56 -3.10
C ASP A 22 40.46 28.38 -2.93
N LYS A 23 40.63 29.59 -2.38
CA LYS A 23 39.59 30.61 -2.24
C LYS A 23 39.58 31.51 -3.49
N LYS A 24 38.42 31.51 -4.16
CA LYS A 24 37.64 32.58 -4.87
C LYS A 24 38.34 33.59 -5.80
N PRO A 25 37.64 34.01 -6.86
CA PRO A 25 36.99 35.33 -6.77
C PRO A 25 35.51 35.34 -7.18
N ASP A 26 34.76 36.27 -6.60
CA ASP A 26 33.35 36.53 -6.84
C ASP A 26 33.06 36.93 -8.30
N GLN A 27 31.95 36.45 -8.86
CA GLN A 27 31.31 37.00 -10.06
C GLN A 27 29.79 37.09 -9.87
N ILE A 28 29.36 38.34 -9.62
CA ILE A 28 28.25 39.08 -10.23
C ILE A 28 27.03 38.26 -10.68
N ILE A 29 25.91 38.49 -10.00
CA ILE A 29 24.56 38.18 -10.45
C ILE A 29 24.19 39.13 -11.60
N GLU A 30 23.88 38.59 -12.78
CA GLU A 30 22.88 39.17 -13.66
C GLU A 30 22.11 38.06 -14.41
N LYS A 31 20.78 38.17 -14.39
CA LYS A 31 19.82 37.23 -14.97
C LYS A 31 19.92 37.18 -16.49
N HIS A 32 19.90 35.98 -17.07
CA HIS A 32 19.22 35.79 -18.34
C HIS A 32 18.50 34.44 -18.39
N ASN A 33 17.19 34.50 -18.60
CA ASN A 33 16.35 33.35 -18.89
C ASN A 33 16.84 32.66 -20.17
N SER A 34 17.06 31.35 -20.10
CA SER A 34 17.06 30.48 -21.27
C SER A 34 16.42 29.15 -20.90
N LYS A 35 15.15 29.04 -21.30
CA LYS A 35 14.39 27.84 -21.68
C LYS A 35 15.05 26.50 -21.33
N ASP A 36 14.57 25.95 -20.22
CA ASP A 36 13.72 24.75 -20.23
C ASP A 36 14.15 23.67 -21.25
N SER A 37 15.19 22.93 -20.87
CA SER A 37 15.57 21.66 -21.49
C SER A 37 15.77 20.60 -20.41
N ASP A 38 14.93 20.62 -19.37
CA ASP A 38 15.08 19.72 -18.21
C ASP A 38 13.74 19.13 -17.71
N VAL A 39 12.78 18.89 -18.62
CA VAL A 39 11.46 18.31 -18.28
C VAL A 39 11.30 16.86 -18.74
N LEU A 40 12.34 16.21 -19.27
CA LEU A 40 12.22 14.83 -19.78
C LEU A 40 13.17 13.80 -19.14
N LYS A 41 13.74 14.10 -17.97
CA LYS A 41 14.68 13.17 -17.33
C LYS A 41 14.54 13.00 -15.81
N TYR A 42 13.31 13.00 -15.33
CA TYR A 42 12.94 12.33 -14.07
C TYR A 42 11.66 11.51 -14.24
N LYS A 43 11.71 10.53 -15.16
CA LYS A 43 10.90 9.32 -15.03
C LYS A 43 11.63 8.38 -14.06
N SER A 44 11.69 8.75 -12.78
CA SER A 44 12.35 7.97 -11.74
C SER A 44 11.38 6.88 -11.26
N GLU A 45 11.63 5.61 -11.59
CA GLU A 45 11.07 4.39 -10.95
C GLU A 45 9.69 4.49 -10.27
N GLU A 46 8.75 5.19 -10.92
CA GLU A 46 7.44 5.46 -10.36
C GLU A 46 6.57 4.24 -10.62
N GLN A 47 6.34 3.44 -9.58
CA GLN A 47 5.42 2.30 -9.64
C GLN A 47 4.01 2.83 -9.90
N ALA A 48 3.64 2.93 -11.18
CA ALA A 48 2.27 3.20 -11.58
C ALA A 48 1.41 2.06 -11.03
N ILE A 49 0.42 2.37 -10.19
CA ILE A 49 -0.47 1.39 -9.58
C ILE A 49 -1.42 0.73 -10.59
N ALA A 50 -1.57 1.29 -11.80
CA ALA A 50 -2.36 0.68 -12.84
C ALA A 50 -1.84 -0.73 -13.17
N GLY A 51 -2.75 -1.71 -13.24
CA GLY A 51 -2.40 -3.10 -13.53
C GLY A 51 -3.43 -4.09 -13.00
N PHE A 52 -3.12 -5.37 -13.20
CA PHE A 52 -3.95 -6.48 -12.74
C PHE A 52 -3.37 -7.08 -11.46
N TYR A 53 -4.18 -7.17 -10.42
CA TYR A 53 -3.84 -7.71 -9.11
C TYR A 53 -4.69 -8.95 -8.86
N LYS A 54 -4.10 -9.97 -8.26
CA LYS A 54 -4.82 -11.21 -7.91
C LYS A 54 -4.27 -11.81 -6.63
N THR A 55 -5.15 -12.44 -5.85
CA THR A 55 -4.74 -13.22 -4.67
C THR A 55 -3.70 -14.28 -5.04
N ILE A 56 -2.84 -14.59 -4.08
CA ILE A 56 -1.96 -15.77 -4.17
C ILE A 56 -2.84 -16.99 -3.86
N THR A 57 -2.90 -17.93 -4.80
CA THR A 57 -3.53 -19.23 -4.58
C THR A 57 -2.61 -20.04 -3.66
N ASP A 58 -3.07 -20.37 -2.47
CA ASP A 58 -2.51 -21.43 -1.65
C ASP A 58 -3.33 -22.72 -1.83
N SER A 59 -2.91 -23.81 -1.18
CA SER A 59 -3.49 -25.15 -1.35
C SER A 59 -4.99 -25.24 -1.03
N ASN A 60 -5.56 -24.26 -0.33
CA ASN A 60 -6.98 -24.11 -0.08
C ASN A 60 -7.48 -22.90 -0.86
N ASN A 61 -7.87 -23.13 -2.13
CA ASN A 61 -8.27 -22.11 -3.11
C ASN A 61 -9.64 -21.43 -2.79
N ASP A 62 -9.88 -21.06 -1.54
CA ASP A 62 -11.15 -20.53 -1.05
C ASP A 62 -11.32 -19.02 -1.33
N CYS A 63 -10.22 -18.27 -1.34
CA CYS A 63 -10.23 -16.83 -1.53
C CYS A 63 -9.69 -16.41 -2.91
N PHE A 64 -10.62 -16.27 -3.86
CA PHE A 64 -10.36 -15.65 -5.14
C PHE A 64 -10.83 -14.20 -5.12
N VAL A 65 -9.87 -13.28 -5.16
CA VAL A 65 -10.12 -11.86 -5.40
C VAL A 65 -9.15 -11.39 -6.47
N SER A 66 -9.67 -10.63 -7.44
CA SER A 66 -8.85 -9.95 -8.43
C SER A 66 -9.32 -8.52 -8.65
N ILE A 67 -8.38 -7.64 -8.95
CA ILE A 67 -8.63 -6.21 -9.14
C ILE A 67 -7.85 -5.77 -10.37
N VAL A 68 -8.53 -5.17 -11.33
CA VAL A 68 -7.90 -4.40 -12.40
C VAL A 68 -7.96 -2.93 -12.00
N ILE A 69 -6.83 -2.25 -11.93
CA ILE A 69 -6.75 -0.79 -11.75
C ILE A 69 -6.34 -0.17 -13.08
N THR A 70 -7.10 0.80 -13.56
CA THR A 70 -6.86 1.50 -14.82
C THR A 70 -6.73 3.00 -14.58
N GLU A 71 -5.69 3.59 -15.15
CA GLU A 71 -5.53 5.04 -15.19
C GLU A 71 -6.23 5.60 -16.43
N LEU A 72 -7.12 6.57 -16.22
CA LEU A 72 -7.77 7.36 -17.25
C LEU A 72 -7.40 8.83 -17.06
N LYS A 73 -7.68 9.69 -18.05
CA LYS A 73 -7.46 11.15 -17.95
C LYS A 73 -8.13 11.78 -16.73
N THR A 74 -9.21 11.18 -16.23
CA THR A 74 -10.02 11.66 -15.11
C THR A 74 -9.63 11.05 -13.76
N GLY A 75 -8.58 10.24 -13.70
CA GLY A 75 -8.11 9.56 -12.48
C GLY A 75 -8.10 8.04 -12.60
N TYR A 76 -8.04 7.36 -11.46
CA TYR A 76 -7.91 5.92 -11.38
C TYR A 76 -9.26 5.24 -11.08
N PHE A 77 -9.50 4.14 -11.78
CA PHE A 77 -10.71 3.34 -11.66
C PHE A 77 -10.33 1.88 -11.42
N TYR A 78 -11.20 1.15 -10.74
CA TYR A 78 -11.00 -0.28 -10.50
C TYR A 78 -12.17 -1.11 -11.02
N SER A 79 -11.87 -2.37 -11.32
CA SER A 79 -12.83 -3.45 -11.47
C SER A 79 -12.40 -4.60 -10.56
N LEU A 80 -13.19 -4.87 -9.53
CA LEU A 80 -13.00 -5.95 -8.57
C LEU A 80 -13.90 -7.12 -8.93
N GLN A 81 -13.33 -8.33 -8.89
CA GLN A 81 -14.02 -9.58 -9.10
C GLN A 81 -13.69 -10.53 -7.94
N THR A 82 -14.73 -11.13 -7.35
CA THR A 82 -14.64 -12.19 -6.35
C THR A 82 -15.37 -13.45 -6.82
N ASN A 83 -15.55 -14.42 -5.92
CA ASN A 83 -16.40 -15.58 -6.16
C ASN A 83 -17.90 -15.23 -6.33
N SER A 84 -18.37 -14.13 -5.71
CA SER A 84 -19.80 -13.81 -5.62
C SER A 84 -20.20 -12.48 -6.27
N ARG A 85 -19.25 -11.57 -6.53
CA ARG A 85 -19.56 -10.23 -7.06
C ARG A 85 -18.52 -9.68 -8.01
N ASN A 86 -19.01 -8.79 -8.87
CA ASN A 86 -18.22 -7.89 -9.71
C ASN A 86 -18.63 -6.46 -9.38
N VAL A 87 -17.67 -5.63 -8.98
CA VAL A 87 -17.92 -4.24 -8.58
C VAL A 87 -16.87 -3.36 -9.24
N SER A 88 -17.27 -2.17 -9.69
CA SER A 88 -16.36 -1.19 -10.25
C SER A 88 -16.59 0.16 -9.61
N GLY A 89 -15.53 0.97 -9.54
CA GLY A 89 -15.59 2.27 -8.90
C GLY A 89 -14.32 3.08 -9.10
N LYS A 90 -14.22 4.17 -8.35
CA LYS A 90 -13.04 5.03 -8.33
C LYS A 90 -12.04 4.55 -7.30
N VAL A 91 -10.76 4.82 -7.57
CA VAL A 91 -9.68 4.63 -6.62
C VAL A 91 -9.30 5.99 -6.05
N ARG A 92 -9.30 6.12 -4.72
CA ARG A 92 -8.72 7.27 -4.03
C ARG A 92 -7.40 6.90 -3.37
N PHE A 93 -6.47 7.84 -3.34
CA PHE A 93 -5.16 7.67 -2.74
C PHE A 93 -5.09 8.43 -1.43
N SER A 94 -4.40 7.85 -0.46
CA SER A 94 -4.05 8.53 0.79
C SER A 94 -2.66 8.09 1.24
N ILE A 95 -2.03 8.93 2.05
CA ILE A 95 -0.78 8.65 2.72
C ILE A 95 -1.02 8.98 4.20
N ASN A 96 -0.67 8.06 5.10
CA ASN A 96 -0.80 8.33 6.53
C ASN A 96 0.39 9.14 7.06
N ASP A 97 0.34 9.50 8.34
CA ASP A 97 1.39 10.30 8.99
C ASP A 97 2.77 9.62 9.01
N SER A 98 2.81 8.29 8.86
CA SER A 98 4.04 7.49 8.78
C SER A 98 4.59 7.37 7.34
N GLY A 99 3.93 7.97 6.35
CA GLY A 99 4.32 7.89 4.95
C GLY A 99 3.87 6.61 4.23
N GLU A 100 3.06 5.78 4.89
CA GLU A 100 2.51 4.57 4.29
C GLU A 100 1.40 4.93 3.29
N LYS A 101 1.45 4.31 2.12
CA LYS A 101 0.51 4.57 1.03
C LYS A 101 -0.70 3.63 1.13
N TYR A 102 -1.87 4.18 0.92
CA TYR A 102 -3.13 3.45 0.88
C TYR A 102 -3.92 3.81 -0.38
N ILE A 103 -4.76 2.86 -0.79
CA ILE A 103 -5.85 3.13 -1.72
C ILE A 103 -7.19 2.80 -1.08
N THR A 104 -8.21 3.55 -1.46
CA THR A 104 -9.61 3.26 -1.14
C THR A 104 -10.34 2.89 -2.43
N LEU A 105 -10.91 1.69 -2.47
CA LEU A 105 -11.80 1.22 -3.52
C LEU A 105 -13.22 1.70 -3.19
N GLU A 106 -13.65 2.82 -3.78
CA GLU A 106 -14.93 3.43 -3.43
C GLU A 106 -16.13 2.60 -3.91
N GLY A 107 -17.24 2.66 -3.16
CA GLY A 107 -18.53 2.09 -3.59
C GLY A 107 -18.74 0.62 -3.24
N ILE A 108 -17.84 0.00 -2.48
CA ILE A 108 -18.01 -1.39 -1.99
C ILE A 108 -18.55 -1.35 -0.57
N LYS A 109 -19.78 -1.83 -0.35
CA LYS A 109 -20.31 -2.07 1.00
C LYS A 109 -19.59 -3.25 1.63
N TRP A 110 -19.27 -3.15 2.91
CA TRP A 110 -18.81 -4.30 3.68
C TRP A 110 -19.95 -5.30 3.82
N ASP A 111 -19.64 -6.57 4.07
CA ASP A 111 -20.66 -7.59 4.18
C ASP A 111 -21.23 -7.63 5.61
N GLU A 112 -20.39 -7.38 6.61
CA GLU A 112 -20.77 -7.39 8.02
C GLU A 112 -20.06 -6.25 8.77
N TYR A 113 -20.79 -5.59 9.68
CA TYR A 113 -20.25 -4.56 10.56
C TYR A 113 -21.09 -4.49 11.84
N GLU A 114 -20.49 -4.88 12.97
CA GLU A 114 -21.12 -4.84 14.30
C GLU A 114 -20.65 -3.64 15.13
N GLY A 115 -19.68 -2.87 14.62
CA GLY A 115 -19.19 -1.67 15.28
C GLY A 115 -18.27 -1.94 16.47
N ASP A 116 -17.97 -0.87 17.20
CA ASP A 116 -17.18 -0.90 18.43
C ASP A 116 -18.08 -1.30 19.61
N ILE A 117 -17.92 -2.52 20.09
CA ILE A 117 -18.70 -3.09 21.21
C ILE A 117 -17.97 -2.98 22.55
N SER A 118 -16.89 -2.19 22.62
CA SER A 118 -16.06 -2.08 23.84
C SER A 118 -16.78 -1.49 25.06
N ASN A 119 -17.95 -0.87 24.87
CA ASN A 119 -18.77 -0.26 25.92
C ASN A 119 -20.18 -0.86 26.02
N GLU A 120 -20.41 -2.06 25.47
CA GLU A 120 -21.67 -2.77 25.71
C GLU A 120 -21.65 -3.36 27.12
N ASP A 121 -22.29 -2.67 28.07
CA ASP A 121 -22.41 -3.13 29.45
C ASP A 121 -23.15 -4.48 29.50
N GLU A 122 -22.58 -5.46 30.20
CA GLU A 122 -23.14 -6.81 30.41
C GLU A 122 -24.40 -6.85 31.31
N THR A 123 -25.30 -5.87 31.19
CA THR A 123 -26.59 -5.91 31.87
C THR A 123 -27.65 -6.50 30.95
N ASP A 124 -27.52 -7.80 30.71
CA ASP A 124 -28.63 -8.61 30.20
C ASP A 124 -29.80 -8.52 31.20
N SER A 125 -31.00 -8.29 30.68
CA SER A 125 -32.31 -8.45 31.36
C SER A 125 -32.95 -7.21 32.01
N VAL A 126 -33.16 -6.10 31.30
CA VAL A 126 -34.37 -5.27 31.57
C VAL A 126 -34.99 -4.76 30.29
N SER A 127 -36.25 -5.14 30.10
CA SER A 127 -37.23 -4.57 29.20
C SER A 127 -37.30 -3.04 29.35
N ASP A 128 -36.56 -2.30 28.52
CA ASP A 128 -36.89 -0.91 28.21
C ASP A 128 -36.81 -0.69 26.69
N SER A 129 -37.99 -0.61 26.09
CA SER A 129 -38.28 -0.33 24.68
C SER A 129 -37.95 1.13 24.28
N LYS A 130 -36.80 1.65 24.74
CA LYS A 130 -36.34 3.03 24.49
C LYS A 130 -34.88 3.19 24.06
N THR A 131 -34.21 2.11 23.70
CA THR A 131 -33.03 2.18 22.83
C THR A 131 -33.35 1.33 21.62
N ALA A 132 -34.13 1.90 20.70
CA ALA A 132 -34.24 1.33 19.36
C ALA A 132 -32.82 1.11 18.86
N SER A 133 -32.47 -0.17 18.64
CA SER A 133 -31.26 -0.62 17.97
C SER A 133 -30.92 0.37 16.87
N LYS A 134 -29.91 1.22 17.10
CA LYS A 134 -29.44 2.14 16.06
C LYS A 134 -28.88 1.22 14.99
N GLU A 135 -29.64 1.02 13.92
CA GLU A 135 -29.22 0.22 12.77
C GLU A 135 -27.88 0.80 12.31
N LEU A 136 -26.81 0.05 12.56
CA LEU A 136 -25.46 0.52 12.28
C LEU A 136 -25.32 0.63 10.77
N GLU A 137 -24.96 1.83 10.30
CA GLU A 137 -24.73 2.03 8.87
C GLU A 137 -23.46 1.28 8.46
N ILE A 138 -23.62 0.32 7.55
CA ILE A 138 -22.51 -0.46 7.03
C ILE A 138 -21.57 0.45 6.23
N PRO A 139 -20.25 0.48 6.54
CA PRO A 139 -19.30 1.31 5.83
C PRO A 139 -19.21 1.00 4.33
N VAL A 140 -18.89 2.04 3.56
CA VAL A 140 -18.72 1.98 2.11
C VAL A 140 -17.28 2.38 1.74
N GLY A 141 -16.62 1.51 1.00
CA GLY A 141 -15.24 1.66 0.57
C GLY A 141 -14.34 0.63 1.25
N ILE A 142 -13.43 0.03 0.48
CA ILE A 142 -12.44 -0.90 1.03
C ILE A 142 -11.05 -0.27 0.90
N ASP A 143 -10.42 -0.03 2.04
CA ASP A 143 -9.03 0.40 2.08
C ASP A 143 -8.07 -0.78 1.92
N ALA A 144 -6.99 -0.54 1.19
CA ALA A 144 -5.86 -1.44 1.01
C ALA A 144 -4.56 -0.68 1.19
N SER A 145 -3.62 -1.21 1.98
CA SER A 145 -2.26 -0.69 1.98
C SER A 145 -1.57 -1.06 0.67
N TYR A 146 -0.76 -0.14 0.15
CA TYR A 146 -0.06 -0.30 -1.11
C TYR A 146 1.44 -0.21 -0.92
N VAL A 147 2.12 -1.36 -1.05
CA VAL A 147 3.56 -1.46 -0.92
C VAL A 147 4.12 -2.22 -2.11
N LYS A 148 4.93 -1.53 -2.92
CA LYS A 148 5.53 -2.03 -4.15
C LYS A 148 4.48 -2.47 -5.18
N ASP A 149 4.22 -3.77 -5.24
CA ASP A 149 3.29 -4.40 -6.17
C ASP A 149 2.19 -5.18 -5.42
N THR A 150 2.06 -4.93 -4.11
CA THR A 150 1.13 -5.66 -3.25
C THR A 150 0.09 -4.71 -2.69
N LEU A 151 -1.18 -5.10 -2.84
CA LEU A 151 -2.31 -4.54 -2.12
C LEU A 151 -2.66 -5.47 -0.96
N THR A 152 -2.76 -4.93 0.25
CA THR A 152 -3.20 -5.71 1.42
C THR A 152 -4.46 -5.12 2.01
N ILE A 153 -5.54 -5.89 1.99
CA ILE A 153 -6.81 -5.54 2.63
C ILE A 153 -6.90 -6.29 3.94
N GLN A 154 -7.11 -5.59 5.06
CA GLN A 154 -7.59 -6.22 6.28
C GLN A 154 -9.10 -6.49 6.12
N ASN A 155 -9.46 -7.77 6.07
CA ASN A 155 -10.81 -8.22 5.80
C ASN A 155 -11.65 -8.37 7.06
N TYR A 156 -11.04 -8.87 8.13
CA TYR A 156 -11.71 -9.12 9.41
C TYR A 156 -11.23 -8.15 10.49
N GLY A 157 -12.19 -7.73 11.30
CA GLY A 157 -11.99 -7.01 12.54
C GLY A 157 -11.38 -7.85 13.66
N ASN A 158 -11.53 -7.37 14.89
CA ASN A 158 -11.19 -8.11 16.10
C ASN A 158 -12.44 -8.21 17.00
N SER A 159 -12.33 -8.84 18.16
CA SER A 159 -13.48 -9.05 19.06
C SER A 159 -14.08 -7.77 19.63
N MET A 160 -13.37 -6.64 19.58
CA MET A 160 -13.87 -5.35 20.07
C MET A 160 -14.42 -4.47 18.95
N ASN A 161 -14.06 -4.75 17.70
CA ASN A 161 -14.55 -4.08 16.51
C ASN A 161 -14.71 -5.14 15.40
N SER A 162 -15.87 -5.78 15.39
CA SER A 162 -16.18 -6.93 14.54
C SER A 162 -16.73 -6.45 13.19
N TYR A 163 -16.08 -6.91 12.13
CA TYR A 163 -16.46 -6.59 10.75
C TYR A 163 -15.91 -7.63 9.78
N THR A 164 -16.58 -7.73 8.63
CA THR A 164 -16.18 -8.53 7.48
C THR A 164 -16.37 -7.71 6.22
N LYS A 165 -15.29 -7.40 5.49
CA LYS A 165 -15.39 -6.61 4.24
C LYS A 165 -15.82 -7.46 3.05
N ILE A 166 -15.27 -8.67 2.94
CA ILE A 166 -15.45 -9.64 1.85
C ILE A 166 -15.65 -11.03 2.48
N SER A 167 -16.89 -11.37 2.78
CA SER A 167 -17.33 -12.62 3.42
C SER A 167 -17.03 -13.86 2.58
N GLU A 168 -17.02 -13.70 1.24
CA GLU A 168 -16.64 -14.76 0.32
C GLU A 168 -15.12 -15.05 0.30
N CYS A 169 -14.34 -14.39 1.16
CA CYS A 169 -12.93 -14.67 1.39
C CYS A 169 -12.67 -14.89 2.89
N GLY A 170 -12.33 -16.12 3.27
CA GLY A 170 -12.07 -16.51 4.68
C GLY A 170 -10.77 -15.95 5.29
N ARG A 171 -9.99 -15.14 4.57
CA ARG A 171 -8.66 -14.67 5.02
C ARG A 171 -8.76 -13.37 5.81
N LYS A 172 -8.07 -13.27 6.96
CA LYS A 172 -7.90 -12.01 7.72
C LYS A 172 -7.23 -10.90 6.92
N TYR A 173 -6.22 -11.26 6.15
CA TYR A 173 -5.53 -10.33 5.26
C TYR A 173 -5.60 -10.88 3.83
N ILE A 174 -6.18 -10.09 2.93
CA ILE A 174 -6.26 -10.41 1.50
C ILE A 174 -5.08 -9.70 0.84
N GLN A 175 -4.05 -10.47 0.50
CA GLN A 175 -2.92 -9.97 -0.25
C GLN A 175 -3.14 -10.22 -1.74
N LEU A 176 -3.16 -9.14 -2.52
CA LEU A 176 -3.20 -9.20 -3.98
C LEU A 176 -1.87 -8.72 -4.55
N ILE A 177 -1.25 -9.54 -5.38
CA ILE A 177 0.02 -9.21 -6.03
C ILE A 177 -0.25 -8.79 -7.48
N LYS A 178 0.35 -7.67 -7.88
CA LYS A 178 0.36 -7.20 -9.26
C LYS A 178 1.00 -8.24 -10.17
N ARG A 179 0.27 -8.64 -11.20
CA ARG A 179 0.77 -9.56 -12.23
C ARG A 179 1.52 -8.76 -13.28
N LYS A 180 2.70 -9.26 -13.65
CA LYS A 180 3.42 -8.75 -14.82
C LYS A 180 2.67 -9.21 -16.06
N VAL A 181 2.29 -8.26 -16.89
CA VAL A 181 1.81 -8.54 -18.26
C VAL A 181 3.07 -8.88 -19.06
N PHE A 182 3.12 -10.09 -19.64
CA PHE A 182 4.19 -10.52 -20.54
C PHE A 182 3.84 -10.17 -21.98
#